data_AF-A0A5N9DYT9-F1
#
_entry.id   AF-A0A5N9DYT9-F1
#
_cell.length_a   1.000
_cell.length_b   1.000
_cell.length_c   1.000
_cell.angle_alpha   90.00
_cell.angle_beta   90.00
_cell.angle_gamma   90.00
#
_symmetry.space_group_name_H-M   'P 1'
#
loop_
_entity.id
_entity.type
_entity.pdbx_description
1 polymer ?
#
loop_
_entity_poly.entity_id
_entity_poly.type
_entity_poly.pdbx_seq_one_letter_code
_entity_poly.pdbx_strand_id
1 'polypeptide(L)'
;MARNVVSPPLGKGTRNAWKRTFSERAIAVALFLSAFLSILITVGIVAVLLFEALAFFGDVTFWEFITGTRWTPLFSSKQFGVLALVAGTTLTALLAMLVALPLGLLSAIYLSEYAPDRIRRLVKPILEVLAGIPTVVYGYFALLFVTPILRDISGDIAVFNAL
;
A
#
# COMPACT_ATOMS: atom_id res chain seq x y z
N MET A 1 -54.65 40.44 -27.62
CA MET A 1 -53.73 39.42 -28.20
C MET A 1 -53.30 38.49 -27.06
N ALA A 2 -54.15 37.52 -26.69
CA ALA A 2 -53.90 36.57 -25.61
C ALA A 2 -53.35 35.27 -26.20
N ARG A 3 -52.12 34.89 -25.84
CA ARG A 3 -51.51 33.62 -26.25
C ARG A 3 -51.98 32.52 -25.30
N ASN A 4 -52.84 31.62 -25.80
CA ASN A 4 -53.15 30.36 -25.16
C ASN A 4 -51.88 29.50 -25.13
N VAL A 5 -51.27 29.38 -23.95
CA VAL A 5 -50.21 28.42 -23.69
C VAL A 5 -50.88 27.07 -23.44
N VAL A 6 -50.94 26.24 -24.47
CA VAL A 6 -51.36 24.85 -24.37
C VAL A 6 -50.25 24.10 -23.63
N SER A 7 -50.48 23.74 -22.36
CA SER A 7 -49.58 22.86 -21.62
C SER A 7 -49.53 21.49 -22.29
N PRO A 8 -48.35 20.90 -22.56
CA PRO A 8 -48.27 19.57 -23.14
C PRO A 8 -48.88 18.53 -22.20
N PRO A 9 -49.50 17.46 -22.74
CA PRO A 9 -50.11 16.43 -21.91
C PRO A 9 -49.04 15.70 -21.08
N LEU A 10 -49.33 15.51 -19.79
CA LEU A 10 -48.52 14.73 -18.84
C LEU A 10 -48.43 13.27 -19.32
N GLY A 11 -47.41 13.00 -20.14
CA GLY A 11 -47.15 11.71 -20.74
C GLY A 11 -46.65 10.68 -19.74
N LYS A 12 -47.53 9.73 -19.40
CA LYS A 12 -47.27 8.33 -19.00
C LYS A 12 -46.25 8.14 -17.87
N GLY A 13 -46.72 8.39 -16.65
CA GLY A 13 -46.15 7.78 -15.46
C GLY A 13 -46.27 6.25 -15.44
N THR A 14 -45.21 5.63 -14.92
CA THR A 14 -45.29 4.54 -13.92
C THR A 14 -45.70 3.13 -14.35
N ARG A 15 -44.92 2.48 -15.23
CA ARG A 15 -44.70 1.02 -15.12
C ARG A 15 -43.25 0.63 -14.73
N ASN A 16 -42.28 1.50 -15.01
CA ASN A 16 -40.86 1.26 -14.66
C ASN A 16 -40.39 1.96 -13.37
N ALA A 17 -41.23 2.80 -12.76
CA ALA A 17 -40.88 3.50 -11.52
C ALA A 17 -40.65 2.52 -10.36
N TRP A 18 -41.49 1.49 -10.24
CA TRP A 18 -41.41 0.49 -9.16
C TRP A 18 -40.15 -0.38 -9.23
N LYS A 19 -39.73 -0.80 -10.44
CA LYS A 19 -38.47 -1.55 -10.65
C LYS A 19 -37.22 -0.71 -10.37
N ARG A 20 -37.27 0.61 -10.64
CA ARG A 20 -36.18 1.55 -10.33
C ARG A 20 -36.04 1.75 -8.82
N THR A 21 -37.15 2.00 -8.11
CA THR A 21 -37.13 2.18 -6.65
C THR A 21 -36.68 0.92 -5.90
N PHE A 22 -37.04 -0.29 -6.36
CA PHE A 22 -36.55 -1.53 -5.75
C PHE A 22 -35.04 -1.73 -5.96
N SER A 23 -34.54 -1.44 -7.17
CA SER A 23 -33.11 -1.53 -7.50
C SER A 23 -32.29 -0.49 -6.75
N GLU A 24 -32.80 0.74 -6.63
CA GLU A 24 -32.17 1.80 -5.82
C GLU A 24 -32.07 1.41 -4.35
N ARG A 25 -33.12 0.81 -3.79
CA ARG A 25 -33.12 0.35 -2.39
C ARG A 25 -32.18 -0.82 -2.17
N ALA A 26 -32.10 -1.76 -3.11
CA ALA A 26 -31.15 -2.87 -3.06
C ALA A 26 -29.69 -2.39 -3.13
N ILE A 27 -29.39 -1.44 -4.02
CA ILE A 27 -28.06 -0.81 -4.11
C ILE A 27 -27.74 -0.06 -2.83
N ALA A 28 -28.68 0.73 -2.30
CA ALA A 28 -28.48 1.47 -1.05
C ALA A 28 -28.21 0.53 0.14
N VAL A 29 -28.93 -0.59 0.24
CA VAL A 29 -28.70 -1.61 1.27
C VAL A 29 -27.35 -2.30 1.05
N ALA A 30 -26.98 -2.65 -0.18
CA ALA A 30 -25.68 -3.28 -0.48
C ALA A 30 -24.51 -2.34 -0.12
N LEU A 31 -24.62 -1.06 -0.46
CA LEU A 31 -23.63 -0.05 -0.09
C LEU A 31 -23.57 0.17 1.43
N PHE A 32 -24.72 0.20 2.10
CA PHE A 32 -24.79 0.31 3.56
C PHE A 32 -24.15 -0.90 4.25
N LEU A 33 -24.47 -2.13 3.81
CA LEU A 33 -23.88 -3.35 4.34
C LEU A 33 -22.38 -3.42 4.07
N SER A 34 -21.94 -2.99 2.89
CA SER A 34 -20.52 -2.91 2.54
C SER A 34 -19.77 -1.94 3.47
N ALA A 35 -20.30 -0.72 3.67
CA ALA A 35 -19.72 0.25 4.57
C ALA A 35 -19.73 -0.24 6.03
N PHE A 36 -20.84 -0.83 6.49
CA PHE A 36 -20.96 -1.40 7.82
C PHE A 36 -19.97 -2.54 8.05
N LEU A 37 -19.84 -3.46 7.09
CA LEU A 37 -18.89 -4.56 7.15
C LEU A 37 -17.44 -4.07 7.15
N SER A 38 -17.11 -3.05 6.35
CA SER A 38 -15.79 -2.43 6.35
C SER A 38 -15.42 -1.83 7.71
N ILE A 39 -16.35 -1.10 8.33
CA ILE A 39 -16.16 -0.57 9.70
C ILE A 39 -16.01 -1.71 10.70
N LEU A 40 -16.87 -2.73 10.63
CA LEU A 40 -16.84 -3.87 11.54
C LEU A 40 -15.51 -4.63 11.45
N ILE A 41 -15.02 -4.88 10.24
CA ILE A 41 -13.70 -5.52 10.01
C ILE A 41 -12.59 -4.64 10.56
N THR A 42 -12.64 -3.32 10.33
CA THR A 42 -11.62 -2.39 10.83
C THR A 42 -11.57 -2.41 12.36
N VAL A 43 -12.74 -2.33 13.02
CA VAL A 43 -12.85 -2.45 14.48
C VAL A 43 -12.34 -3.81 14.95
N GLY A 44 -12.66 -4.89 14.24
CA GLY A 44 -12.15 -6.23 14.53
C GLY A 44 -10.63 -6.33 14.46
N ILE A 45 -10.01 -5.78 13.41
CA ILE A 45 -8.55 -5.73 13.25
C ILE A 45 -7.93 -4.96 14.42
N VAL A 46 -8.46 -3.77 14.74
CA VAL A 46 -7.95 -2.96 15.86
C VAL A 46 -8.09 -3.71 17.19
N ALA A 47 -9.23 -4.35 17.43
CA ALA A 47 -9.45 -5.13 18.64
C ALA A 47 -8.45 -6.28 18.77
N VAL A 48 -8.26 -7.09 17.72
CA VAL A 48 -7.28 -8.20 17.71
C VAL A 48 -5.86 -7.68 17.98
N LEU A 49 -5.43 -6.63 17.28
CA LEU A 49 -4.11 -6.05 17.47
C LEU A 49 -3.91 -5.52 18.89
N LEU A 50 -4.94 -4.90 19.49
CA LEU A 50 -4.87 -4.42 20.88
C LEU A 50 -4.77 -5.58 21.88
N PHE A 51 -5.55 -6.65 21.70
CA PHE A 51 -5.48 -7.83 22.58
C PHE A 51 -4.12 -8.52 22.48
N GLU A 52 -3.59 -8.70 21.27
CA GLU A 52 -2.26 -9.29 21.07
C GLU A 52 -1.15 -8.40 21.63
N ALA A 53 -1.24 -7.07 21.45
CA ALA A 53 -0.28 -6.14 22.01
C ALA A 53 -0.28 -6.15 23.55
N LEU A 54 -1.46 -6.18 24.18
CA LEU A 54 -1.57 -6.27 25.64
C LEU A 54 -1.03 -7.60 26.17
N ALA A 55 -1.30 -8.71 25.49
CA ALA A 55 -0.73 -10.01 25.85
C ALA A 55 0.81 -10.00 25.73
N PHE A 56 1.34 -9.40 24.65
CA PHE A 56 2.78 -9.24 24.45
C PHE A 56 3.46 -8.44 25.57
N PHE A 57 2.87 -7.33 26.02
CA PHE A 57 3.41 -6.55 27.13
C PHE A 57 3.26 -7.21 28.51
N GLY A 58 2.55 -8.34 28.59
CA GLY A 58 2.58 -9.22 29.75
C GLY A 58 3.90 -9.97 29.89
N ASP A 59 4.54 -10.31 28.76
CA ASP A 59 5.80 -11.07 28.71
C ASP A 59 7.03 -10.16 28.56
N VAL A 60 6.88 -8.99 27.94
CA VAL A 60 7.97 -8.04 27.66
C VAL A 60 7.63 -6.69 28.26
N THR A 61 8.52 -6.12 29.06
CA THR A 61 8.24 -4.80 29.64
C THR A 61 8.27 -3.70 28.57
N PHE A 62 7.42 -2.68 28.73
CA PHE A 62 7.37 -1.56 27.80
C PHE A 62 8.75 -0.88 27.62
N TRP A 63 9.51 -0.75 28.71
CA TRP A 63 10.85 -0.16 28.66
C TRP A 63 11.83 -1.03 27.87
N GLU A 64 11.87 -2.34 28.11
CA GLU A 64 12.73 -3.25 27.34
C GLU A 64 12.37 -3.26 25.85
N PHE A 65 11.09 -3.15 25.51
CA PHE A 65 10.63 -3.01 24.14
C PHE A 65 11.15 -1.72 23.48
N ILE A 66 11.01 -0.57 24.14
CA ILE A 66 11.39 0.74 23.58
C ILE A 66 12.91 0.99 23.62
N THR A 67 13.62 0.56 24.66
CA THR A 67 15.08 0.80 24.79
C THR A 67 15.93 -0.35 24.28
N GLY A 68 15.32 -1.50 24.01
CA GLY A 68 16.02 -2.68 23.51
C GLY A 68 16.64 -2.44 22.13
N THR A 69 17.91 -2.81 21.99
CA THR A 69 18.70 -2.61 20.76
C THR A 69 18.86 -3.88 19.92
N ARG A 70 18.22 -4.98 20.33
CA ARG A 70 18.33 -6.29 19.67
C ARG A 70 16.95 -6.83 19.34
N TRP A 71 16.84 -7.41 18.15
CA TRP A 71 15.66 -8.10 17.65
C TRP A 71 16.01 -9.56 17.37
N THR A 72 15.77 -10.44 18.34
CA THR A 72 16.11 -11.87 18.26
C THR A 72 14.94 -12.78 18.68
N PRO A 73 13.74 -12.64 18.06
CA PRO A 73 12.57 -13.42 18.45
C PRO A 73 12.71 -14.93 18.22
N LEU A 74 13.63 -15.33 17.32
CA LEU A 74 13.89 -16.72 16.93
C LEU A 74 14.98 -17.39 17.76
N PHE A 75 15.69 -16.66 18.63
CA PHE A 75 16.79 -17.20 19.42
C PHE A 75 16.28 -17.73 20.77
N SER A 76 17.10 -18.55 21.44
CA SER A 76 16.79 -19.07 22.78
C SER A 76 16.56 -17.94 23.79
N SER A 77 17.37 -16.87 23.71
CA SER A 77 17.12 -15.60 24.39
C SER A 77 16.31 -14.66 23.49
N LYS A 78 14.99 -14.64 23.68
CA LYS A 78 14.10 -13.77 22.92
C LYS A 78 14.27 -12.31 23.35
N GLN A 79 14.55 -11.43 22.39
CA GLN A 79 14.64 -9.99 22.60
C GLN A 79 13.79 -9.28 21.55
N PHE A 80 12.96 -8.34 21.99
CA PHE A 80 11.96 -7.66 21.15
C PHE A 80 12.19 -6.15 21.11
N GLY A 81 13.46 -5.72 21.08
CA GLY A 81 13.80 -4.30 21.02
C GLY A 81 13.39 -3.67 19.71
N VAL A 82 12.50 -2.67 19.76
CA VAL A 82 11.95 -1.99 18.58
C VAL A 82 12.97 -1.07 17.91
N LEU A 83 13.97 -0.57 18.64
CA LEU A 83 14.98 0.33 18.08
C LEU A 83 15.81 -0.34 17.00
N ALA A 84 16.07 -1.65 17.10
CA ALA A 84 16.70 -2.40 16.03
C ALA A 84 15.88 -2.27 14.75
N LEU A 85 14.59 -2.61 14.78
CA LEU A 85 13.70 -2.53 13.62
C LEU A 85 13.62 -1.11 13.04
N VAL A 86 13.44 -0.10 13.90
CA VAL A 86 13.37 1.30 13.48
C VAL A 86 14.68 1.72 12.83
N ALA A 87 15.83 1.44 13.44
CA ALA A 87 17.13 1.79 12.89
C ALA A 87 17.38 1.12 11.54
N GLY A 88 17.07 -0.17 11.40
CA GLY A 88 17.21 -0.89 10.13
C GLY A 88 16.31 -0.34 9.03
N THR A 89 15.04 -0.06 9.34
CA THR A 89 14.11 0.56 8.38
C THR A 89 14.54 1.97 8.00
N THR A 90 14.95 2.80 8.96
CA THR A 90 15.42 4.16 8.69
C THR A 90 16.69 4.15 7.86
N LEU A 91 17.69 3.32 8.21
CA LEU A 91 18.93 3.20 7.45
C LEU A 91 18.66 2.77 6.00
N THR A 92 17.89 1.71 5.80
CA THR A 92 17.56 1.21 4.46
C THR A 92 16.75 2.22 3.66
N ALA A 93 15.77 2.89 4.27
CA ALA A 93 14.99 3.93 3.61
C ALA A 93 15.85 5.13 3.19
N LEU A 94 16.78 5.58 4.05
CA LEU A 94 17.68 6.69 3.73
C LEU A 94 18.61 6.34 2.58
N LEU A 95 19.23 5.15 2.60
CA LEU A 95 20.09 4.67 1.51
C LEU A 95 19.30 4.53 0.20
N ALA A 96 18.09 3.98 0.27
CA ALA A 96 17.22 3.86 -0.89
C ALA A 96 16.84 5.24 -1.45
N MET A 97 16.45 6.20 -0.62
CA MET A 97 16.12 7.56 -1.05
C MET A 97 17.32 8.30 -1.65
N LEU A 98 18.51 8.13 -1.07
CA LEU A 98 19.74 8.76 -1.55
C LEU A 98 20.04 8.39 -3.00
N VAL A 99 19.68 7.17 -3.42
CA VAL A 99 19.87 6.70 -4.80
C VAL A 99 18.63 6.93 -5.67
N ALA A 100 17.45 6.59 -5.16
CA ALA A 100 16.20 6.61 -5.92
C ALA A 100 15.70 8.02 -6.21
N LEU A 101 15.84 8.97 -5.27
CA LEU A 101 15.35 10.34 -5.48
C LEU A 101 16.14 11.07 -6.57
N PRO A 102 17.49 11.11 -6.56
CA PRO A 102 18.22 11.78 -7.63
C PRO A 102 17.95 11.14 -9.00
N LEU A 103 18.02 9.82 -9.10
CA LEU A 103 17.81 9.12 -10.37
C LEU A 103 16.36 9.25 -10.88
N GLY A 104 15.38 9.12 -9.98
CA GLY A 104 13.97 9.26 -10.32
C GLY A 104 13.61 10.68 -10.74
N LEU A 105 14.08 11.69 -10.01
CA LEU A 105 13.81 13.09 -10.31
C LEU A 105 14.48 13.51 -11.62
N LEU A 106 15.75 13.17 -11.85
CA LEU A 106 16.45 13.47 -13.09
C LEU A 106 15.79 12.79 -14.29
N SER A 107 15.37 11.52 -14.13
CA SER A 107 14.65 10.79 -15.18
C SER A 107 13.30 11.44 -15.50
N ALA A 108 12.58 11.89 -14.47
CA ALA A 108 11.29 12.58 -14.65
C ALA A 108 11.47 13.91 -15.40
N ILE A 109 12.43 14.74 -14.99
CA ILE A 109 12.74 16.02 -15.65
C ILE A 109 13.17 15.80 -17.10
N TYR A 110 14.05 14.82 -17.36
CA TYR A 110 14.47 14.50 -18.72
C TYR A 110 13.27 14.10 -19.58
N LEU A 111 12.40 13.23 -19.08
CA LEU A 111 11.24 12.74 -19.83
C LEU A 111 10.19 13.81 -20.07
N SER A 112 10.04 14.78 -19.17
CA SER A 112 9.06 15.87 -19.30
C SER A 112 9.55 16.99 -20.21
N GLU A 113 10.80 17.42 -20.07
CA GLU A 113 11.31 18.64 -20.73
C GLU A 113 12.19 18.37 -21.96
N TYR A 114 12.97 17.29 -21.96
CA TYR A 114 14.05 17.10 -22.93
C TYR A 114 13.85 15.91 -23.88
N ALA A 115 13.06 14.91 -23.50
CA ALA A 115 12.95 13.68 -24.26
C ALA A 115 12.20 13.87 -25.60
N PRO A 116 12.79 13.45 -26.73
CA PRO A 116 12.09 13.39 -28.01
C PRO A 116 10.86 12.47 -27.96
N ASP A 117 9.86 12.75 -28.79
CA ASP A 117 8.59 12.03 -28.83
C ASP A 117 8.72 10.50 -28.90
N ARG A 118 9.73 10.00 -29.64
CA ARG A 118 9.98 8.57 -29.79
C ARG A 118 10.39 7.91 -28.47
N ILE A 119 11.29 8.56 -27.71
CA ILE A 119 11.76 8.04 -26.41
C ILE A 119 10.60 8.03 -25.43
N ARG A 120 9.84 9.13 -25.37
CA ARG A 120 8.68 9.25 -24.48
C ARG A 120 7.62 8.18 -24.72
N ARG A 121 7.33 7.86 -25.98
CA ARG A 121 6.37 6.81 -26.36
C ARG A 121 6.81 5.39 -25.98
N LEU A 122 8.11 5.14 -25.84
CA LEU A 122 8.64 3.83 -25.44
C LEU A 122 8.82 3.72 -23.92
N VAL A 123 9.46 4.72 -23.31
CA VAL A 123 9.84 4.67 -21.88
C VAL A 123 8.62 4.78 -20.98
N LYS A 124 7.64 5.62 -21.32
CA LYS A 124 6.47 5.85 -20.46
C LYS A 124 5.64 4.56 -20.21
N PRO A 125 5.25 3.78 -21.24
CA PRO A 125 4.59 2.49 -21.02
C PRO A 125 5.44 1.50 -20.20
N ILE A 126 6.75 1.47 -20.40
CA ILE A 126 7.65 0.59 -19.61
C ILE A 126 7.58 0.98 -18.13
N LEU A 127 7.68 2.26 -17.81
CA LEU A 127 7.57 2.75 -16.43
C LEU A 127 6.20 2.45 -15.82
N GLU A 128 5.12 2.60 -16.59
CA GLU A 128 3.75 2.25 -16.15
C GLU A 128 3.61 0.75 -15.84
N VAL A 129 4.21 -0.11 -16.68
CA VAL A 129 4.22 -1.57 -16.45
C VAL A 129 5.07 -1.92 -15.24
N LEU A 130 6.26 -1.33 -15.09
CA LEU A 130 7.13 -1.56 -13.93
C LEU A 130 6.45 -1.10 -12.63
N ALA A 131 5.77 0.03 -12.64
CA ALA A 131 5.00 0.52 -11.50
C ALA A 131 3.82 -0.40 -11.13
N GLY A 132 3.29 -1.16 -12.09
CA GLY A 132 2.23 -2.14 -11.88
C GLY A 132 2.70 -3.50 -11.35
N ILE A 133 4.02 -3.76 -11.30
CA ILE A 133 4.53 -5.03 -10.76
C ILE A 133 4.29 -5.08 -9.24
N PRO A 134 3.74 -6.19 -8.70
CA PRO A 134 3.54 -6.34 -7.27
C PRO A 134 4.86 -6.22 -6.50
N THR A 135 4.86 -5.48 -5.39
CA THR A 135 6.06 -5.25 -4.56
C THR A 135 6.70 -6.56 -4.07
N VAL A 136 5.90 -7.60 -3.82
CA VAL A 136 6.38 -8.93 -3.42
C VAL A 136 7.29 -9.58 -4.48
N VAL A 137 7.04 -9.32 -5.77
CA VAL A 137 7.85 -9.86 -6.87
C VAL A 137 9.25 -9.25 -6.84
N TYR A 138 9.35 -7.94 -6.61
CA TYR A 138 10.64 -7.26 -6.46
C TYR A 138 11.41 -7.75 -5.23
N GLY A 139 10.72 -8.00 -4.11
CA GLY A 139 11.33 -8.58 -2.90
C GLY A 139 11.91 -9.97 -3.16
N TYR A 140 11.14 -10.85 -3.82
CA TYR A 140 11.60 -12.19 -4.16
C TYR A 140 12.76 -12.17 -5.19
N PHE A 141 12.70 -11.28 -6.18
CA PHE A 141 13.79 -11.07 -7.14
C PHE A 141 15.08 -10.62 -6.44
N ALA A 142 14.99 -9.69 -5.50
CA ALA A 142 16.15 -9.26 -4.72
C ALA A 142 16.76 -10.41 -3.89
N LEU A 143 15.92 -11.25 -3.30
CA LEU A 143 16.37 -12.39 -2.50
C LEU A 143 17.00 -13.50 -3.37
N LEU A 144 16.36 -13.89 -4.47
CA LEU A 144 16.78 -15.05 -5.26
C LEU A 144 17.83 -14.73 -6.32
N PHE A 145 17.86 -13.50 -6.82
CA PHE A 145 18.75 -13.10 -7.91
C PHE A 145 19.83 -12.12 -7.45
N VAL A 146 19.46 -11.03 -6.77
CA VAL A 146 20.42 -9.98 -6.39
C VAL A 146 21.33 -10.43 -5.24
N THR A 147 20.77 -11.09 -4.22
CA THR A 147 21.55 -11.51 -3.04
C THR A 147 22.69 -12.49 -3.38
N PRO A 148 22.49 -13.53 -4.23
CA PRO A 148 23.60 -14.38 -4.67
C PRO A 148 24.71 -13.61 -5.38
N ILE A 149 24.36 -12.69 -6.29
CA ILE A 149 25.35 -11.87 -7.02
C ILE A 149 26.17 -11.02 -6.05
N LEU A 150 25.53 -10.44 -5.03
CA LEU A 150 26.22 -9.66 -4.01
C LEU A 150 27.14 -10.53 -3.14
N ARG A 151 26.74 -11.77 -2.84
CA ARG A 151 27.57 -12.73 -2.10
C ARG A 151 28.80 -13.20 -2.87
N ASP A 152 28.68 -13.35 -4.18
CA ASP A 152 29.82 -13.69 -5.04
C ASP A 152 30.89 -12.58 -5.03
N ILE A 153 30.47 -11.32 -4.85
CA ILE A 153 31.37 -10.16 -4.76
C ILE A 153 31.97 -10.03 -3.34
N SER A 154 31.17 -10.34 -2.32
CA SER A 154 31.58 -10.26 -0.90
C SER A 154 30.93 -11.39 -0.11
N GLY A 155 31.74 -12.39 0.25
CA GLY A 155 31.29 -13.67 0.84
C GLY A 155 30.57 -13.55 2.19
N ASP A 156 30.70 -12.42 2.90
CA ASP A 156 30.11 -12.20 4.23
C ASP A 156 28.75 -11.49 4.21
N ILE A 157 28.11 -11.30 3.04
CA ILE A 157 26.78 -10.69 3.00
C ILE A 157 25.70 -11.67 3.50
N ALA A 158 25.14 -11.36 4.67
CA ALA A 158 23.92 -12.01 5.15
C ALA A 158 22.73 -11.72 4.20
N VAL A 159 21.78 -12.66 4.10
CA VAL A 159 20.54 -12.43 3.30
C VAL A 159 19.76 -11.24 3.85
N PHE A 160 19.75 -11.11 5.18
CA PHE A 160 19.22 -9.95 5.88
C PHE A 160 20.42 -9.15 6.38
N ASN A 161 20.79 -8.09 5.65
CA ASN A 161 22.03 -7.33 5.83
C ASN A 161 21.79 -5.88 6.32
N ALA A 162 20.53 -5.53 6.58
CA ALA A 162 20.17 -4.19 7.04
C ALA A 162 20.59 -3.93 8.50
N LEU A 163 20.88 -5.00 9.27
CA LEU A 163 21.36 -5.03 10.66
C LEU A 163 22.10 -6.33 10.96
#